data_AF-A0A496W7B6-F1
#
_entry.id   AF-A0A496W7B6-F1
#
_cell.length_a   1.000
_cell.length_b   1.000
_cell.length_c   1.000
_cell.angle_alpha   90.00
_cell.angle_beta   90.00
_cell.angle_gamma   90.00
#
_symmetry.space_group_name_H-M   'P 1'
#
loop_
_entity.id
_entity.type
_entity.pdbx_description
1 polymer ?
#
loop_
_entity_poly.entity_id
_entity_poly.type
_entity_poly.pdbx_seq_one_letter_code
_entity_poly.pdbx_strand_id
1 'polypeptide(L)'
;MGSDDLHKKKSIVKIRRLKQKNARHLASKQRKLGNREIPKILIMSDDKKSVVYYLEGFHKEKKIRNLEISKEGGGLDQFSLAQKAKEKAEDYDCIFCIFDQDASHKSDPHYAKYFQALKLIENYNNIEAITSVPCYEIWLLLHFKYIDKPFTNTENKSICNMVISELK
;
A
#
# COMPACT_ATOMS: atom_id res chain seq x y z
N MET A 1 62.31 -20.36 22.82
CA MET A 1 61.92 -20.04 21.43
C MET A 1 60.56 -20.64 21.11
N GLY A 2 59.45 -19.93 21.34
CA GLY A 2 58.11 -20.53 21.15
C GLY A 2 56.92 -19.57 21.01
N SER A 3 57.15 -18.26 20.80
CA SER A 3 56.07 -17.27 20.71
C SER A 3 55.54 -17.09 19.28
N ASP A 4 56.40 -17.26 18.26
CA ASP A 4 56.09 -16.90 16.87
C ASP A 4 55.05 -17.82 16.18
N ASP A 5 54.96 -19.09 16.61
CA ASP A 5 54.07 -20.08 16.00
C ASP A 5 52.59 -19.89 16.38
N LEU A 6 52.33 -19.37 17.59
CA LEU A 6 50.98 -19.09 18.08
C LEU A 6 50.37 -17.88 17.37
N HIS A 7 51.17 -16.86 17.09
CA HIS A 7 50.73 -15.66 16.35
C HIS A 7 50.44 -15.99 14.87
N LYS A 8 51.26 -16.82 14.23
CA LYS A 8 51.00 -17.31 12.86
C LYS A 8 49.71 -18.13 12.78
N LYS A 9 49.48 -19.08 13.69
CA LYS A 9 48.23 -19.88 13.73
C LYS A 9 46.99 -19.02 13.97
N LYS A 10 47.04 -18.06 14.91
CA LYS A 10 45.94 -17.11 15.15
C LYS A 10 45.66 -16.21 13.94
N SER A 11 46.69 -15.78 13.21
CA SER A 11 46.56 -14.95 12.00
C SER A 11 45.88 -15.69 10.84
N ILE A 12 46.24 -16.97 10.62
CA ILE A 12 45.67 -17.80 9.55
C ILE A 12 44.18 -18.08 9.79
N VAL A 13 43.80 -18.37 11.05
CA VAL A 13 42.40 -18.58 11.43
C VAL A 13 41.58 -17.31 11.23
N LYS A 14 42.14 -16.14 11.56
CA LYS A 14 41.48 -14.83 11.33
C LYS A 14 41.27 -14.56 9.84
N ILE A 15 42.27 -14.84 9.00
CA ILE A 15 42.16 -14.69 7.53
C ILE A 15 41.09 -15.63 6.94
N ARG A 16 41.04 -16.90 7.38
CA ARG A 16 39.98 -17.84 6.95
C ARG A 16 38.59 -17.35 7.34
N ARG A 17 38.40 -16.85 8.56
CA ARG A 17 37.12 -16.29 9.01
C ARG A 17 36.70 -15.06 8.20
N LEU A 18 37.65 -14.18 7.86
CA LEU A 18 37.38 -13.01 7.01
C LEU A 18 37.00 -13.40 5.58
N LYS A 19 37.71 -14.37 4.98
CA LYS A 19 37.35 -14.91 3.65
C LYS A 19 35.97 -15.55 3.64
N GLN A 20 35.61 -16.30 4.70
CA GLN A 20 34.32 -16.95 4.81
C GLN A 20 33.17 -15.95 5.06
N LYS A 21 33.41 -14.90 5.86
CA LYS A 21 32.45 -13.78 6.02
C LYS A 21 32.25 -13.02 4.71
N ASN A 22 33.32 -12.72 3.98
CA ASN A 22 33.23 -12.05 2.68
C ASN A 22 32.52 -12.94 1.64
N ALA A 23 32.77 -14.24 1.61
CA ALA A 23 32.06 -15.17 0.73
C ALA A 23 30.55 -15.23 1.03
N ARG A 24 30.16 -15.24 2.32
CA ARG A 24 28.74 -15.19 2.72
C ARG A 24 28.08 -13.85 2.38
N HIS A 25 28.81 -12.74 2.54
CA HIS A 25 28.34 -11.40 2.17
C HIS A 25 28.22 -11.21 0.66
N LEU A 26 29.12 -11.82 -0.12
CA LEU A 26 29.03 -11.86 -1.58
C LEU A 26 27.88 -12.77 -2.04
N ALA A 27 27.65 -13.90 -1.37
CA ALA A 27 26.53 -14.79 -1.63
C ALA A 27 25.17 -14.18 -1.24
N SER A 28 25.09 -13.36 -0.19
CA SER A 28 23.87 -12.63 0.18
C SER A 28 23.58 -11.45 -0.76
N LYS A 29 24.62 -10.91 -1.42
CA LYS A 29 24.50 -9.89 -2.47
C LYS A 29 24.26 -10.46 -3.87
N GLN A 30 24.52 -11.75 -4.09
CA GLN A 30 24.06 -12.42 -5.30
C GLN A 30 22.53 -12.49 -5.25
N ARG A 31 21.86 -11.76 -6.16
CA ARG A 31 20.44 -11.98 -6.40
C ARG A 31 20.28 -13.46 -6.74
N LYS A 32 19.57 -14.22 -5.90
CA LYS A 32 19.03 -15.50 -6.35
C LYS A 32 18.22 -15.18 -7.60
N LEU A 33 18.58 -15.78 -8.73
CA LEU A 33 17.71 -15.91 -9.89
C LEU A 33 16.57 -16.82 -9.47
N GLY A 34 15.73 -16.33 -8.56
CA GLY A 34 14.48 -16.95 -8.21
C GLY A 34 13.53 -16.64 -9.35
N ASN A 35 12.87 -17.68 -9.85
CA ASN A 35 11.70 -17.58 -10.69
C ASN A 35 10.56 -16.98 -9.84
N ARG A 36 10.73 -15.72 -9.40
CA ARG A 36 9.85 -15.08 -8.44
C ARG A 36 8.56 -14.78 -9.18
N GLU A 37 7.54 -15.60 -8.92
CA GLU A 37 6.18 -15.33 -9.38
C GLU A 37 5.81 -13.90 -8.96
N ILE A 38 5.32 -13.14 -9.92
CA ILE A 38 4.94 -11.75 -9.70
C ILE A 38 3.59 -11.80 -8.99
N PRO A 39 3.46 -11.20 -7.79
CA PRO A 39 2.23 -11.28 -7.03
C PRO A 39 1.07 -10.72 -7.85
N LYS A 40 -0.07 -11.40 -7.80
CA LYS A 40 -1.34 -10.94 -8.35
C LYS A 40 -1.98 -9.99 -7.35
N ILE A 41 -2.07 -8.72 -7.75
CA ILE A 41 -2.51 -7.61 -6.91
C ILE A 41 -3.90 -7.16 -7.38
N LEU A 42 -4.80 -6.95 -6.44
CA LEU A 42 -6.09 -6.29 -6.64
C LEU A 42 -6.10 -4.96 -5.90
N ILE A 43 -6.58 -3.90 -6.53
CA ILE A 43 -6.94 -2.65 -5.85
C ILE A 43 -8.44 -2.44 -6.00
N MET A 44 -9.12 -2.19 -4.88
CA MET A 44 -10.53 -1.90 -4.81
C MET A 44 -10.77 -0.56 -4.12
N SER A 45 -11.81 0.16 -4.53
CA SER A 45 -12.23 1.41 -3.92
C SER A 45 -13.74 1.56 -4.01
N ASP A 46 -14.30 2.31 -3.07
CA ASP A 46 -15.68 2.77 -3.03
C ASP A 46 -15.95 3.90 -4.04
N ASP A 47 -14.89 4.56 -4.50
CA ASP A 47 -14.98 5.54 -5.57
C ASP A 47 -15.22 4.90 -6.95
N LYS A 48 -15.99 5.59 -7.79
CA LYS A 48 -16.35 5.14 -9.14
C LYS A 48 -15.45 5.72 -10.22
N LYS A 49 -14.70 6.77 -9.93
CA LYS A 49 -14.08 7.65 -10.93
C LYS A 49 -12.65 8.05 -10.57
N SER A 50 -12.47 8.96 -9.61
CA SER A 50 -11.19 9.61 -9.32
C SER A 50 -10.08 8.59 -9.08
N VAL A 51 -10.31 7.61 -8.20
CA VAL A 51 -9.35 6.55 -7.88
C VAL A 51 -9.09 5.66 -9.10
N VAL A 52 -10.18 5.18 -9.71
CA VAL A 52 -10.12 4.24 -10.83
C VAL A 52 -9.35 4.85 -12.01
N TYR A 53 -9.70 6.06 -12.44
CA TYR A 53 -9.05 6.72 -13.57
C TYR A 53 -7.58 7.02 -13.31
N TYR A 54 -7.24 7.52 -12.11
CA TYR A 54 -5.85 7.83 -11.78
C TYR A 54 -5.00 6.56 -11.77
N LEU A 55 -5.46 5.51 -11.08
CA LEU A 55 -4.70 4.26 -10.96
C LEU A 55 -4.61 3.51 -12.29
N GLU A 56 -5.65 3.53 -13.14
CA GLU A 56 -5.60 2.93 -14.48
C GLU A 56 -4.55 3.64 -15.35
N GLY A 57 -4.52 4.98 -15.30
CA GLY A 57 -3.50 5.78 -15.98
C GLY A 57 -2.10 5.46 -15.50
N PHE A 58 -1.90 5.44 -14.18
CA PHE A 58 -0.61 5.12 -13.55
C PHE A 58 -0.14 3.70 -13.86
N HIS A 59 -1.05 2.72 -13.77
CA HIS A 59 -0.79 1.32 -14.12
C HIS A 59 -0.31 1.19 -15.57
N LYS A 60 -0.98 1.87 -16.51
CA LYS A 60 -0.62 1.87 -17.94
C LYS A 60 0.74 2.53 -18.18
N GLU A 61 1.00 3.67 -17.55
CA GLU A 61 2.27 4.38 -17.68
C GLU A 61 3.45 3.57 -17.14
N LYS A 62 3.29 3.00 -15.94
CA LYS A 62 4.35 2.24 -15.25
C LYS A 62 4.46 0.78 -15.71
N LYS A 63 3.52 0.29 -16.53
CA LYS A 63 3.47 -1.09 -17.03
C LYS A 63 3.56 -2.12 -15.89
N ILE A 64 2.83 -1.88 -14.81
CA ILE A 64 2.81 -2.76 -13.64
C ILE A 64 2.19 -4.10 -14.07
N ARG A 65 2.88 -5.22 -13.80
CA ARG A 65 2.37 -6.55 -14.15
C ARG A 65 1.49 -7.09 -13.03
N ASN A 66 0.51 -7.92 -13.40
CA ASN A 66 -0.38 -8.62 -12.47
C ASN A 66 -1.13 -7.69 -11.50
N LEU A 67 -1.48 -6.48 -11.93
CA LEU A 67 -2.30 -5.55 -11.16
C LEU A 67 -3.68 -5.43 -11.81
N GLU A 68 -4.72 -5.70 -11.04
CA GLU A 68 -6.12 -5.43 -11.38
C GLU A 68 -6.64 -4.24 -10.55
N ILE A 69 -7.35 -3.32 -11.21
CA ILE A 69 -8.06 -2.22 -10.55
C ILE A 69 -9.54 -2.49 -10.73
N SER A 70 -10.22 -2.84 -9.63
CA SER A 70 -11.63 -3.25 -9.66
C SER A 70 -12.56 -2.04 -9.65
N LYS A 71 -13.58 -2.10 -10.52
CA LYS A 71 -14.70 -1.14 -10.57
C LYS A 71 -15.91 -1.60 -9.75
N GLU A 72 -15.88 -2.83 -9.23
CA GLU A 72 -17.01 -3.45 -8.53
C GLU A 72 -17.28 -2.87 -7.14
N GLY A 73 -16.31 -2.12 -6.60
CA GLY A 73 -16.43 -1.43 -5.32
C GLY A 73 -17.19 -0.11 -5.39
N GLY A 74 -17.34 0.47 -6.59
CA GLY A 74 -17.87 1.80 -6.77
C GLY A 74 -19.29 1.99 -6.21
N GLY A 75 -19.42 2.90 -5.23
CA GLY A 75 -20.67 3.26 -4.57
C GLY A 75 -21.09 2.34 -3.41
N LEU A 76 -20.22 1.43 -2.98
CA LEU A 76 -20.42 0.66 -1.75
C LEU A 76 -19.97 1.46 -0.53
N ASP A 77 -20.51 1.13 0.64
CA ASP A 77 -19.86 1.54 1.89
C ASP A 77 -18.59 0.72 2.14
N GLN A 78 -17.69 1.25 2.98
CA GLN A 78 -16.38 0.67 3.23
C GLN A 78 -16.46 -0.76 3.78
N PHE A 79 -17.48 -1.08 4.58
CA PHE A 79 -17.65 -2.42 5.12
C PHE A 79 -18.10 -3.40 4.05
N SER A 80 -19.05 -3.02 3.20
CA SER A 80 -19.45 -3.83 2.04
C SER A 80 -18.31 -4.02 1.04
N LEU A 81 -17.45 -3.01 0.85
CA LEU A 81 -16.24 -3.14 0.05
C LEU A 81 -15.27 -4.16 0.64
N ALA A 82 -15.04 -4.10 1.96
CA ALA A 82 -14.21 -5.06 2.67
C ALA A 82 -14.77 -6.50 2.60
N GLN A 83 -16.10 -6.67 2.63
CA GLN A 83 -16.73 -7.98 2.42
C GLN A 83 -16.46 -8.53 1.02
N LYS A 84 -16.54 -7.70 -0.02
CA LYS A 84 -16.18 -8.11 -1.38
C LYS A 84 -14.69 -8.44 -1.52
N ALA A 85 -13.81 -7.67 -0.86
CA ALA A 85 -12.39 -7.96 -0.84
C ALA A 85 -12.10 -9.34 -0.23
N LYS A 86 -12.81 -9.67 0.86
CA LYS A 86 -12.77 -11.02 1.46
C LYS A 86 -13.17 -12.11 0.46
N GLU A 87 -14.24 -11.92 -0.30
CA GLU A 87 -14.70 -12.91 -1.30
C GLU A 87 -13.63 -13.19 -2.37
N LYS A 88 -12.74 -12.23 -2.62
CA LYS A 88 -11.64 -12.35 -3.58
C LYS A 88 -10.30 -12.75 -2.95
N ALA A 89 -10.23 -12.97 -1.64
CA ALA A 89 -8.97 -13.16 -0.92
C ALA A 89 -8.16 -14.38 -1.40
N GLU A 90 -8.82 -15.43 -1.89
CA GLU A 90 -8.14 -16.63 -2.40
C GLU A 90 -7.60 -16.46 -3.83
N ASP A 91 -8.11 -15.49 -4.58
CA ASP A 91 -7.76 -15.26 -5.99
C ASP A 91 -6.55 -14.35 -6.19
N TYR A 92 -6.05 -13.71 -5.13
CA TYR A 92 -5.03 -12.67 -5.17
C TYR A 92 -4.00 -12.83 -4.05
N ASP A 93 -2.74 -12.54 -4.38
CA ASP A 93 -1.65 -12.53 -3.41
C ASP A 93 -1.71 -11.30 -2.49
N CYS A 94 -2.21 -10.17 -3.00
CA CYS A 94 -2.41 -8.93 -2.25
C CYS A 94 -3.66 -8.19 -2.73
N ILE A 95 -4.47 -7.71 -1.81
CA ILE A 95 -5.63 -6.86 -2.07
C ILE A 95 -5.48 -5.56 -1.29
N PHE A 96 -5.51 -4.43 -1.98
CA PHE A 96 -5.56 -3.12 -1.35
C PHE A 96 -6.97 -2.55 -1.45
N CYS A 97 -7.56 -2.19 -0.33
CA CYS A 97 -8.82 -1.48 -0.27
C CYS A 97 -8.57 -0.01 0.06
N ILE A 98 -8.93 0.89 -0.83
CA ILE A 98 -8.89 2.33 -0.56
C ILE A 98 -10.18 2.70 0.15
N PHE A 99 -10.05 3.24 1.36
CA PHE A 99 -11.17 3.69 2.19
C PHE A 99 -11.03 5.17 2.49
N ASP A 100 -11.97 5.95 2.01
CA ASP A 100 -12.14 7.33 2.44
C ASP A 100 -12.87 7.32 3.79
N GLN A 101 -12.36 8.06 4.78
CA GLN A 101 -13.05 8.15 6.06
C GLN A 101 -14.33 8.97 5.93
N ASP A 102 -14.25 10.11 5.21
CA ASP A 102 -15.23 11.14 4.81
C ASP A 102 -16.35 11.57 5.80
N ALA A 103 -16.45 10.90 6.94
CA ALA A 103 -17.44 11.08 7.97
C ALA A 103 -17.22 12.38 8.71
N SER A 104 -18.28 13.19 8.76
CA SER A 104 -18.22 14.53 9.34
C SER A 104 -18.14 14.51 10.86
N HIS A 105 -18.66 13.45 11.50
CA HIS A 105 -18.75 13.31 12.95
C HIS A 105 -19.00 11.83 13.35
N LYS A 106 -18.83 11.49 14.64
CA LYS A 106 -18.91 10.09 15.12
C LYS A 106 -20.29 9.43 15.01
N SER A 107 -21.37 10.21 15.04
CA SER A 107 -22.73 9.70 14.82
C SER A 107 -23.09 9.49 13.34
N ASP A 108 -22.19 9.82 12.41
CA ASP A 108 -22.36 9.52 11.00
C ASP A 108 -22.33 8.00 10.80
N PRO A 109 -23.34 7.39 10.17
CA PRO A 109 -23.33 5.96 9.87
C PRO A 109 -22.07 5.51 9.10
N HIS A 110 -21.50 6.37 8.24
CA HIS A 110 -20.26 6.10 7.51
C HIS A 110 -19.06 5.91 8.46
N TYR A 111 -19.02 6.66 9.57
CA TYR A 111 -17.97 6.52 10.58
C TYR A 111 -17.91 5.08 11.11
N ALA A 112 -19.06 4.51 11.49
CA ALA A 112 -19.12 3.14 12.00
C ALA A 112 -18.69 2.11 10.94
N LYS A 113 -19.14 2.29 9.69
CA LYS A 113 -18.80 1.41 8.56
C LYS A 113 -17.30 1.40 8.26
N TYR A 114 -16.65 2.56 8.29
CA TYR A 114 -15.22 2.69 8.12
C TYR A 114 -14.43 1.86 9.15
N PHE A 115 -14.72 2.01 10.45
CA PHE A 115 -14.03 1.22 11.48
C PHE A 115 -14.37 -0.28 11.46
N GLN A 116 -15.61 -0.62 11.10
CA GLN A 116 -16.00 -2.03 10.89
C GLN A 116 -15.21 -2.65 9.73
N ALA A 117 -14.99 -1.91 8.65
CA ALA A 117 -14.19 -2.35 7.51
C ALA A 117 -12.75 -2.61 7.92
N LEU A 118 -12.11 -1.66 8.63
CA LEU A 118 -10.74 -1.82 9.14
C LEU A 118 -10.62 -3.06 10.03
N LYS A 119 -11.54 -3.23 10.98
CA LYS A 119 -11.54 -4.40 11.86
C LYS A 119 -11.77 -5.71 11.11
N LEU A 120 -12.56 -5.70 10.03
CA LEU A 120 -12.81 -6.88 9.22
C LEU A 120 -11.53 -7.33 8.51
N ILE A 121 -10.82 -6.40 7.87
CA ILE A 121 -9.62 -6.73 7.08
C ILE A 121 -8.42 -7.14 7.94
N GLU A 122 -8.34 -6.71 9.21
CA GLU A 122 -7.29 -7.14 10.17
C GLU A 122 -7.23 -8.67 10.34
N ASN A 123 -8.31 -9.39 10.00
CA ASN A 123 -8.35 -10.85 10.07
C ASN A 123 -7.72 -11.53 8.84
N TYR A 124 -7.23 -10.77 7.86
CA TYR A 124 -6.66 -11.28 6.60
C TYR A 124 -5.23 -10.78 6.45
N ASN A 125 -4.32 -11.68 6.10
CA ASN A 125 -2.89 -11.37 5.95
C ASN A 125 -2.54 -10.77 4.58
N ASN A 126 -3.43 -10.90 3.60
CA ASN A 126 -3.26 -10.45 2.23
C ASN A 126 -4.20 -9.31 1.83
N ILE A 127 -4.96 -8.75 2.77
CA ILE A 127 -5.83 -7.59 2.53
C ILE A 127 -5.32 -6.42 3.37
N GLU A 128 -5.07 -5.28 2.73
CA GLU A 128 -4.56 -4.07 3.39
C GLU A 128 -5.47 -2.87 3.08
N ALA A 129 -5.81 -2.08 4.11
CA ALA A 129 -6.49 -0.81 3.91
C ALA A 129 -5.49 0.31 3.61
N ILE A 130 -5.72 1.00 2.52
CA ILE A 130 -5.14 2.31 2.25
C ILE A 130 -6.18 3.34 2.68
N THR A 131 -5.92 4.00 3.79
CA THR A 131 -6.88 4.97 4.35
C THR A 131 -6.59 6.37 3.83
N SER A 132 -7.65 7.10 3.48
CA SER A 132 -7.56 8.51 3.10
C SER A 132 -8.41 9.34 4.07
N VAL A 133 -7.84 10.44 4.56
CA VAL A 133 -8.52 11.35 5.48
C VAL A 133 -8.30 12.78 5.00
N PRO A 134 -9.38 13.53 4.67
CA PRO A 134 -10.78 13.10 4.66
C PRO A 134 -11.18 12.24 3.45
N CYS A 135 -10.51 12.40 2.30
CA CYS A 135 -10.87 11.75 1.03
C CYS A 135 -9.66 11.62 0.10
N TYR A 136 -9.77 10.74 -0.90
CA TYR A 136 -8.70 10.43 -1.84
C TYR A 136 -8.31 11.66 -2.69
N GLU A 137 -9.26 12.52 -3.03
CA GLU A 137 -9.02 13.68 -3.90
C GLU A 137 -7.98 14.64 -3.32
N ILE A 138 -7.79 14.68 -2.00
CA ILE A 138 -6.74 15.50 -1.37
C ILE A 138 -5.36 15.04 -1.84
N TRP A 139 -5.13 13.73 -1.84
CA TRP A 139 -3.87 13.16 -2.30
C TRP A 139 -3.69 13.43 -3.80
N LEU A 140 -4.76 13.26 -4.58
CA LEU A 140 -4.74 13.53 -6.01
C LEU A 140 -4.41 14.99 -6.33
N LEU A 141 -5.00 15.93 -5.59
CA LEU A 141 -4.73 17.37 -5.73
C LEU A 141 -3.26 17.68 -5.43
N LEU A 142 -2.74 17.15 -4.32
CA LEU A 142 -1.35 17.34 -3.91
C LEU A 142 -0.34 16.71 -4.88
N HIS A 143 -0.75 15.69 -5.63
CA HIS A 143 0.09 15.10 -6.68
C HIS A 143 0.36 16.09 -7.83
N PHE A 144 -0.64 16.88 -8.22
CA PHE A 144 -0.55 17.77 -9.38
C PHE A 144 -0.25 19.22 -9.02
N LYS A 145 -0.57 19.64 -7.79
CA LYS A 145 -0.52 21.04 -7.39
C LYS A 145 -0.06 21.17 -5.94
N TYR A 146 0.92 22.05 -5.74
CA TYR A 146 1.23 22.51 -4.40
C TYR A 146 0.10 23.42 -3.89
N ILE A 147 -0.46 23.09 -2.74
CA ILE A 147 -1.50 23.88 -2.08
C ILE A 147 -1.34 23.78 -0.56
N ASP A 148 -1.52 24.91 0.13
CA ASP A 148 -1.48 25.06 1.59
C ASP A 148 -2.82 25.56 2.17
N LYS A 149 -3.81 25.79 1.30
CA LYS A 149 -5.17 26.19 1.65
C LYS A 149 -5.87 25.10 2.48
N PRO A 150 -6.48 25.43 3.63
CA PRO A 150 -7.27 24.48 4.39
C PRO A 150 -8.60 24.16 3.70
N PHE A 151 -9.06 22.93 3.85
CA PHE A 151 -10.40 22.50 3.43
C PHE A 151 -11.23 22.16 4.67
N THR A 152 -12.35 22.86 4.85
CA THR A 152 -13.30 22.68 5.97
C THR A 152 -14.72 22.49 5.47
N ASN A 153 -15.49 21.57 6.04
CA ASN A 153 -16.91 21.42 5.69
C ASN A 153 -17.66 22.76 5.78
N THR A 154 -18.48 23.04 4.77
CA THR A 154 -19.40 24.18 4.75
C THR A 154 -20.84 23.66 4.66
N GLU A 155 -21.83 24.49 4.98
CA GLU A 155 -23.26 24.07 4.94
C GLU A 155 -23.68 23.44 3.60
N ASN A 156 -23.03 23.85 2.50
CA ASN A 156 -23.41 23.45 1.14
C ASN A 156 -22.40 22.52 0.44
N LYS A 157 -21.21 22.29 1.01
CA LYS A 157 -20.16 21.47 0.36
C LYS A 157 -19.36 20.68 1.38
N SER A 158 -19.26 19.37 1.14
CA SER A 158 -18.28 18.50 1.77
C SER A 158 -16.85 18.89 1.39
N ILE A 159 -15.86 18.47 2.19
CA ILE A 159 -14.44 18.67 1.86
C ILE A 159 -14.11 18.11 0.48
N CYS A 160 -14.53 16.87 0.17
CA CYS A 160 -14.32 16.26 -1.15
C CYS A 160 -14.81 17.17 -2.30
N ASN A 161 -16.03 17.72 -2.20
CA ASN A 161 -16.58 18.63 -3.22
C ASN A 161 -15.73 19.90 -3.42
N MET A 162 -15.13 20.43 -2.36
CA MET A 162 -14.24 21.59 -2.47
C MET A 162 -12.91 21.22 -3.12
N VAL A 163 -12.35 20.06 -2.79
CA VAL A 163 -11.11 19.57 -3.38
C VAL A 163 -11.28 19.29 -4.87
N ILE A 164 -12.39 18.66 -5.26
CA ILE A 164 -12.77 18.48 -6.66
C ILE A 164 -12.86 19.81 -7.41
N SER A 165 -13.30 20.88 -6.74
CA SER A 165 -13.35 22.21 -7.38
C SER A 165 -11.97 22.84 -7.64
N GLU A 166 -10.94 22.43 -6.89
CA GLU A 166 -9.55 22.87 -7.07
C GLU A 166 -8.76 22.01 -8.06
N LEU A 167 -9.27 20.82 -8.40
CA LEU A 167 -8.69 19.88 -9.37
C LEU A 167 -8.99 20.23 -10.84
N LYS A 168 -9.78 21.28 -11.10
CA LYS A 168 -10.21 21.71 -12.44
C LYS A 168 -9.16 22.50 -13.20
#